data_AF-C0NG78-F1
#
_entry.id   AF-C0NG78-F1
#
_cell.length_a   1.000
_cell.length_b   1.000
_cell.length_c   1.000
_cell.angle_alpha   90.00
_cell.angle_beta   90.00
_cell.angle_gamma   90.00
#
_symmetry.space_group_name_H-M   'P 1'
#
loop_
_entity.id
_entity.type
_entity.pdbx_description
1 polymer ?
#
loop_
_entity_poly.entity_id
_entity_poly.type
_entity_poly.pdbx_seq_one_letter_code
_entity_poly.pdbx_strand_id
1 'polypeptide(L)'
;MAVQGVEQTILRDPALFYWILFPITVVMVLTGILRHYATVFLATPAKNALTPAESRERLSLLRGVNLRNNASAVLTPQSLASRKNFLITCYKEGLFLKDPEARGGGPVNPMTDPAGMDAMMGMMKGNMAMMIPQTLIMGWINAFFSGFVILKLPFPLTIRFKSMLQSGVMTRDLDVRWVSSLSWYFLNLFGLQPVFGFILGGDNSANHMTEQMSQMNPNATANPFGPGQDPDKLFLAEAENLEVMEHYCILDGIEERLLQRVG
;
A
#
# COMPACT_ATOMS: atom_id res chain seq x y z
N MET A 1 -24.33 2.99 -39.98
CA MET A 1 -22.96 3.51 -40.19
C MET A 1 -22.83 4.81 -39.41
N ALA A 2 -22.18 4.80 -38.25
CA ALA A 2 -21.85 6.03 -37.54
C ALA A 2 -20.84 6.80 -38.38
N VAL A 3 -21.22 7.97 -38.88
CA VAL A 3 -20.35 8.86 -39.65
C VAL A 3 -19.17 9.24 -38.76
N GLN A 4 -17.99 8.67 -39.04
CA GLN A 4 -16.74 9.07 -38.41
C GLN A 4 -16.44 10.51 -38.85
N GLY A 5 -16.69 11.49 -37.99
CA GLY A 5 -16.39 12.91 -38.24
C GLY A 5 -17.50 13.91 -37.94
N VAL A 6 -18.74 13.46 -37.67
CA VAL A 6 -19.80 14.36 -37.17
C VAL A 6 -19.80 14.28 -35.65
N GLU A 7 -19.50 15.40 -34.99
CA GLU A 7 -19.62 15.48 -33.54
C GLU A 7 -21.06 15.12 -33.12
N GLN A 8 -21.25 13.97 -32.47
CA GLN A 8 -22.53 13.67 -31.84
C GLN A 8 -22.77 14.73 -30.75
N THR A 9 -23.75 15.61 -30.97
CA THR A 9 -24.26 16.59 -30.00
C THR A 9 -25.62 16.12 -29.51
N ILE A 10 -25.66 15.45 -28.35
CA ILE A 10 -26.92 15.06 -27.71
C ILE A 10 -27.38 16.24 -26.86
N LEU A 11 -28.60 16.73 -27.13
CA LEU A 11 -29.25 17.74 -26.29
C LEU A 11 -29.59 17.07 -24.94
N ARG A 12 -28.94 17.54 -23.88
CA ARG A 12 -29.09 16.99 -22.52
C ARG A 12 -29.92 17.95 -21.68
N ASP A 13 -30.75 17.39 -20.81
CA ASP A 13 -31.41 18.14 -19.76
C ASP A 13 -30.36 18.69 -18.77
N PRO A 14 -30.20 20.02 -18.62
CA PRO A 14 -29.28 20.61 -17.65
C PRO A 14 -29.59 20.20 -16.21
N ALA A 15 -30.84 19.86 -15.88
CA ALA A 15 -31.22 19.43 -14.54
C ALA A 15 -30.51 18.11 -14.14
N LEU A 16 -30.36 17.16 -15.07
CA LEU A 16 -29.66 15.89 -14.82
C LEU A 16 -28.19 16.11 -14.45
N PHE A 17 -27.56 17.16 -15.00
CA PHE A 17 -26.19 17.50 -14.64
C PHE A 17 -26.10 17.91 -13.17
N TYR A 18 -26.92 18.87 -12.72
CA TYR A 18 -26.86 19.34 -11.33
C TYR A 18 -27.35 18.29 -10.34
N TRP A 19 -28.42 17.57 -10.64
CA TRP A 19 -29.03 16.61 -9.72
C TRP A 19 -28.34 15.25 -9.64
N ILE A 20 -27.42 14.94 -10.56
CA ILE A 20 -26.67 13.69 -10.52
C ILE A 20 -25.19 13.94 -10.22
N LEU A 21 -24.56 14.88 -10.94
CA LEU A 21 -23.12 15.12 -10.81
C LEU A 21 -22.78 15.67 -9.43
N PHE A 22 -23.51 16.70 -8.97
CA PHE A 22 -23.24 17.33 -7.69
C PHE A 22 -23.47 16.36 -6.52
N PRO A 23 -24.61 15.65 -6.40
CA PRO A 23 -24.80 14.67 -5.32
C PRO A 23 -23.77 13.55 -5.33
N ILE A 24 -23.41 13.00 -6.49
CA ILE A 24 -22.36 11.96 -6.56
C ILE A 24 -21.04 12.51 -6.05
N THR A 25 -20.61 13.71 -6.48
CA THR A 25 -19.34 14.30 -6.00
C THR A 25 -19.35 14.56 -4.50
N VAL A 26 -20.44 15.11 -3.94
CA VAL A 26 -20.57 15.38 -2.51
C VAL A 26 -20.55 14.08 -1.70
N VAL A 27 -21.32 13.08 -2.11
CA VAL A 27 -21.31 11.75 -1.46
C VAL A 27 -19.92 11.13 -1.54
N MET A 28 -19.21 11.25 -2.66
CA MET A 28 -17.84 10.74 -2.80
C MET A 28 -16.84 11.41 -1.86
N VAL A 29 -16.93 12.74 -1.69
CA VAL A 29 -16.08 13.47 -0.74
C VAL A 29 -16.42 13.07 0.70
N LEU A 30 -17.71 13.07 1.07
CA LEU A 30 -18.15 12.72 2.42
C LEU A 30 -17.81 11.27 2.78
N THR A 31 -18.05 10.32 1.87
CA THR A 31 -17.69 8.91 2.08
C THR A 31 -16.18 8.71 2.13
N GLY A 32 -15.40 9.47 1.35
CA GLY A 32 -13.94 9.44 1.42
C GLY A 32 -13.40 9.94 2.77
N ILE A 33 -13.97 11.03 3.29
CA ILE A 33 -13.65 11.57 4.62
C ILE A 33 -14.08 10.60 5.73
N LEU A 34 -15.31 10.09 5.66
CA LEU A 34 -15.82 9.13 6.64
C LEU A 34 -15.00 7.84 6.63
N ARG A 35 -14.63 7.34 5.46
CA ARG A 35 -13.72 6.19 5.32
C ARG A 35 -12.36 6.48 5.95
N HIS A 36 -11.81 7.67 5.74
CA HIS A 36 -10.54 8.03 6.34
C HIS A 36 -10.60 7.94 7.87
N TYR A 37 -11.58 8.62 8.48
CA TYR A 37 -11.76 8.57 9.93
C TYR A 37 -12.10 7.16 10.43
N ALA A 38 -12.97 6.42 9.73
CA ALA A 38 -13.26 5.04 10.08
C ALA A 38 -11.99 4.17 10.04
N THR A 39 -11.13 4.35 9.03
CA THR A 39 -9.86 3.63 8.95
C THR A 39 -8.94 4.02 10.10
N VAL A 40 -8.85 5.30 10.46
CA VAL A 40 -8.07 5.78 11.61
C VAL A 40 -8.61 5.19 12.92
N PHE A 41 -9.93 5.11 13.10
CA PHE A 41 -10.55 4.50 14.28
C PHE A 41 -10.39 2.97 14.33
N LEU A 42 -10.39 2.32 13.17
CA LEU A 42 -10.24 0.87 13.06
C LEU A 42 -8.78 0.44 13.05
N ALA A 43 -7.86 1.35 12.74
CA ALA A 43 -6.42 1.15 12.78
C ALA A 43 -6.02 0.89 14.22
N THR A 44 -5.86 -0.38 14.54
CA THR A 44 -5.17 -0.78 15.76
C THR A 44 -3.71 -0.42 15.54
N PRO A 45 -3.10 0.48 16.35
CA PRO A 45 -1.65 0.64 16.29
C PRO A 45 -1.02 -0.73 16.50
N ALA A 46 0.00 -1.06 15.70
CA ALA A 46 0.69 -2.33 15.82
C ALA A 46 1.03 -2.56 17.30
N LYS A 47 0.44 -3.61 17.90
CA LYS A 47 0.64 -3.90 19.33
C LYS A 47 2.14 -3.85 19.59
N ASN A 48 2.57 -2.99 20.52
CA ASN A 48 3.94 -3.06 21.03
C ASN A 48 4.17 -4.49 21.49
N ALA A 49 5.33 -5.05 21.17
CA ALA A 49 5.72 -6.41 21.55
C ALA A 49 5.29 -6.66 23.00
N LEU A 50 4.45 -7.68 23.19
CA LEU A 50 3.75 -7.93 24.45
C LEU A 50 4.73 -8.37 25.54
N THR A 51 5.92 -8.82 25.13
CA THR A 51 6.98 -9.29 26.00
C THR A 51 8.34 -8.66 25.64
N PRO A 52 9.24 -8.48 26.61
CA PRO A 52 10.62 -8.04 26.35
C PRO A 52 11.40 -9.03 25.46
N ALA A 53 10.98 -10.30 25.41
CA ALA A 53 11.58 -11.31 24.55
C ALA A 53 11.26 -11.07 23.06
N GLU A 54 10.00 -10.78 22.73
CA GLU A 54 9.57 -10.42 21.36
C GLU A 54 10.20 -9.09 20.90
N SER A 55 10.31 -8.11 21.80
CA SER A 55 10.94 -6.82 21.45
C SER A 55 12.42 -7.00 21.16
N ARG A 56 13.12 -7.83 21.96
CA ARG A 56 14.51 -8.20 21.75
C ARG A 56 14.69 -8.90 20.41
N GLU A 57 13.83 -9.86 20.07
CA GLU A 57 13.85 -10.56 18.78
C GLU A 57 13.77 -9.56 17.62
N ARG A 58 12.74 -8.72 17.61
CA ARG A 58 12.53 -7.70 16.57
C ARG A 58 13.67 -6.69 16.47
N LEU A 59 14.10 -6.13 17.59
CA LEU A 59 15.15 -5.12 17.61
C LEU A 59 16.52 -5.70 17.24
N SER A 60 16.78 -6.97 17.60
CA SER A 60 18.02 -7.65 17.23
C SER A 60 18.12 -7.88 15.72
N LEU A 61 17.01 -8.22 15.05
CA LEU A 61 16.98 -8.34 13.58
C LEU A 61 17.16 -6.98 12.91
N LEU A 62 16.44 -5.95 13.39
CA LEU A 62 16.62 -4.58 12.89
C LEU A 62 18.05 -4.07 13.09
N ARG A 63 18.72 -4.46 14.18
CA ARG A 63 20.13 -4.17 14.41
C ARG A 63 21.02 -4.81 13.35
N GLY A 64 20.74 -6.05 12.93
CA GLY A 64 21.44 -6.73 11.83
C GLY A 64 21.28 -6.00 10.51
N VAL A 65 20.04 -5.69 10.14
CA VAL A 65 19.71 -4.94 8.91
C VAL A 65 20.36 -3.55 8.91
N ASN A 66 20.31 -2.84 10.03
CA ASN A 66 20.96 -1.54 10.17
C ASN A 66 22.48 -1.63 10.10
N LEU A 67 23.07 -2.69 10.65
CA LEU A 67 24.50 -2.95 10.51
C LEU A 67 24.81 -3.18 9.02
N ARG A 68 24.04 -4.02 8.33
CA ARG A 68 24.20 -4.33 6.91
C ARG A 68 24.07 -3.10 5.99
N ASN A 69 23.16 -2.18 6.30
CA ASN A 69 22.90 -1.04 5.42
C ASN A 69 23.85 0.14 5.67
N ASN A 70 24.20 0.40 6.94
CA ASN A 70 24.83 1.68 7.31
C ASN A 70 26.24 1.53 7.90
N ALA A 71 26.62 0.35 8.39
CA ALA A 71 27.80 0.26 9.24
C ALA A 71 29.12 0.25 8.47
N SER A 72 29.14 -0.30 7.26
CA SER A 72 30.32 -0.25 6.39
C SER A 72 30.78 1.20 6.21
N ALA A 73 29.84 2.11 5.94
CA ALA A 73 30.12 3.50 5.62
C ALA A 73 30.91 4.29 6.67
N VAL A 74 30.76 3.97 7.96
CA VAL A 74 31.25 4.82 9.08
C VAL A 74 32.23 4.09 10.00
N LEU A 75 32.11 2.77 10.13
CA LEU A 75 32.90 2.02 11.10
C LEU A 75 34.30 1.69 10.58
N THR A 76 35.27 1.61 11.49
CA THR A 76 36.59 1.04 11.18
C THR A 76 36.47 -0.45 10.88
N PRO A 77 37.35 -1.03 10.05
CA PRO A 77 37.27 -2.45 9.66
C PRO A 77 37.29 -3.40 10.88
N GLN A 78 38.07 -3.07 11.92
CA GLN A 78 38.13 -3.86 13.15
C GLN A 78 36.81 -3.81 13.94
N SER A 79 36.16 -2.65 14.02
CA SER A 79 34.89 -2.50 14.75
C SER A 79 33.71 -3.09 13.99
N LEU A 80 33.75 -3.07 12.65
CA LEU A 80 32.79 -3.80 11.82
C LEU A 80 32.95 -5.31 12.03
N ALA A 81 34.18 -5.84 11.94
CA ALA A 81 34.45 -7.26 12.08
C ALA A 81 34.01 -7.82 13.45
N SER A 82 34.28 -7.11 14.55
CA SER A 82 33.86 -7.56 15.88
C SER A 82 32.34 -7.61 16.04
N ARG A 83 31.61 -6.60 15.52
CA ARG A 83 30.14 -6.55 15.55
C ARG A 83 29.50 -7.57 14.63
N LYS A 84 30.06 -7.76 13.44
CA LYS A 84 29.65 -8.77 12.46
C LYS A 84 29.77 -10.16 13.08
N ASN A 85 30.94 -10.50 13.63
CA ASN A 85 31.16 -11.79 14.28
C ASN A 85 30.22 -12.00 15.47
N PHE A 86 30.05 -10.99 16.33
CA PHE A 86 29.11 -11.07 17.46
C PHE A 86 27.67 -11.36 17.00
N LEU A 87 27.15 -10.64 16.00
CA LEU A 87 25.79 -10.86 15.51
C LEU A 87 25.63 -12.22 14.83
N ILE A 88 26.59 -12.63 13.99
CA ILE A 88 26.56 -13.94 13.32
C ILE A 88 26.54 -15.06 14.36
N THR A 89 27.41 -15.00 15.37
CA THR A 89 27.42 -15.98 16.47
C THR A 89 26.09 -15.99 17.20
N CYS A 90 25.56 -14.84 17.61
CA CYS A 90 24.29 -14.78 18.33
C CYS A 90 23.09 -15.26 17.49
N TYR A 91 23.07 -15.01 16.18
CA TYR A 91 22.02 -15.50 15.27
C TYR A 91 22.13 -17.01 15.06
N LYS A 92 23.35 -17.54 14.87
CA LYS A 92 23.59 -18.99 14.75
C LYS A 92 23.39 -19.75 16.06
N GLU A 93 23.60 -19.13 17.21
CA GLU A 93 23.32 -19.73 18.51
C GLU A 93 21.83 -19.63 18.88
N GLY A 94 21.12 -18.66 18.29
CA GLY A 94 19.71 -18.42 18.55
C GLY A 94 19.43 -17.66 19.84
N LEU A 95 20.40 -16.90 20.36
CA LEU A 95 20.30 -16.18 21.64
C LEU A 95 19.20 -15.11 21.67
N PHE A 96 18.79 -14.61 20.50
CA PHE A 96 17.77 -13.57 20.37
C PHE A 96 16.37 -14.10 20.09
N LEU A 97 16.19 -15.40 19.87
CA LEU A 97 14.85 -15.98 19.70
C LEU A 97 14.07 -15.85 21.02
N LYS A 98 12.76 -15.64 20.89
CA LYS A 98 11.82 -15.65 22.02
C LYS A 98 11.86 -16.98 22.77
N ASP A 99 11.85 -18.07 22.02
CA ASP A 99 11.91 -19.44 22.54
C ASP A 99 13.09 -20.18 21.91
N PRO A 100 14.25 -20.25 22.58
CA PRO A 100 15.43 -20.97 22.06
C PRO A 100 15.18 -22.47 21.88
N GLU A 101 14.14 -23.03 22.52
CA GLU A 101 13.71 -24.42 22.38
C GLU A 101 12.81 -24.66 21.16
N ALA A 102 12.21 -23.62 20.58
CA ALA A 102 11.38 -23.72 19.37
C ALA A 102 12.22 -23.71 18.07
N ARG A 103 13.54 -23.84 18.20
CA ARG A 103 14.49 -23.80 17.10
C ARG A 103 14.26 -24.95 16.13
N GLY A 104 14.05 -24.63 14.85
CA GLY A 104 13.64 -25.61 13.84
C GLY A 104 12.16 -26.04 13.89
N GLY A 105 11.35 -25.45 14.77
CA GLY A 105 9.89 -25.55 14.67
C GLY A 105 9.44 -24.93 13.36
N GLY A 106 8.68 -25.70 12.55
CA GLY A 106 8.10 -25.18 11.31
C GLY A 106 7.13 -24.03 11.58
N PRO A 107 6.69 -23.32 10.52
CA PRO A 107 5.90 -22.10 10.66
C PRO A 107 4.69 -22.36 11.53
N VAL A 108 4.72 -21.76 12.71
CA VAL A 108 3.57 -21.78 13.62
C VAL A 108 2.46 -21.12 12.84
N ASN A 109 1.41 -21.89 12.52
CA ASN A 109 0.32 -21.38 11.72
C ASN A 109 -0.20 -20.11 12.41
N PRO A 110 -0.29 -18.98 11.71
CA PRO A 110 -0.75 -17.74 12.33
C PRO A 110 -2.22 -17.79 12.78
N MET A 111 -2.94 -18.86 12.41
CA MET A 111 -4.26 -19.20 12.95
C MET A 111 -4.23 -19.84 14.34
N THR A 112 -3.12 -20.43 14.78
CA THR A 112 -3.01 -21.12 16.07
C THR A 112 -2.44 -20.24 17.18
N ASP A 113 -1.78 -19.13 16.84
CA ASP A 113 -1.31 -18.15 17.81
C ASP A 113 -2.32 -17.00 17.93
N PRO A 114 -2.89 -16.75 19.13
CA PRO A 114 -3.77 -15.60 19.37
C PRO A 114 -3.16 -14.26 18.90
N ALA A 115 -1.84 -14.09 18.98
CA ALA A 115 -1.17 -12.89 18.50
C ALA A 115 -1.10 -12.83 16.96
N GLY A 116 -0.89 -13.98 16.29
CA GLY A 116 -0.93 -14.10 14.84
C GLY A 116 -2.32 -13.88 14.26
N MET A 117 -3.35 -14.41 14.92
CA MET A 117 -4.74 -14.23 14.54
C MET A 117 -5.19 -12.78 14.74
N ASP A 118 -4.79 -12.14 15.84
CA ASP A 118 -5.06 -10.71 16.05
C ASP A 118 -4.39 -9.82 15.00
N ALA A 119 -3.14 -10.13 14.61
CA ALA A 119 -2.44 -9.39 13.56
C ALA A 119 -3.10 -9.61 12.18
N MET A 120 -3.47 -10.85 11.87
CA MET A 120 -4.21 -11.18 10.66
C MET A 120 -5.58 -10.49 10.64
N MET A 121 -6.29 -10.48 11.77
CA MET A 121 -7.57 -9.81 11.92
C MET A 121 -7.43 -8.30 11.78
N GLY A 122 -6.35 -7.70 12.31
CA GLY A 122 -6.03 -6.29 12.11
C GLY A 122 -5.83 -5.94 10.63
N MET A 123 -5.06 -6.75 9.90
CA MET A 123 -4.87 -6.59 8.46
C MET A 123 -6.17 -6.81 7.68
N MET A 124 -6.92 -7.86 8.00
CA MET A 124 -8.20 -8.18 7.37
C MET A 124 -9.21 -7.06 7.60
N LYS A 125 -9.29 -6.53 8.83
CA LYS A 125 -10.16 -5.41 9.20
C LYS A 125 -9.78 -4.16 8.41
N GLY A 126 -8.50 -3.87 8.23
CA GLY A 126 -8.01 -2.77 7.38
C GLY A 126 -8.43 -2.96 5.91
N ASN A 127 -8.23 -4.15 5.36
CA ASN A 127 -8.60 -4.46 3.98
C ASN A 127 -10.13 -4.43 3.75
N MET A 128 -10.92 -4.95 4.70
CA MET A 128 -12.38 -4.91 4.65
C MET A 128 -12.93 -3.49 4.77
N ALA A 129 -12.34 -2.66 5.64
CA ALA A 129 -12.70 -1.25 5.77
C ALA A 129 -12.50 -0.47 4.46
N MET A 130 -11.59 -0.92 3.60
CA MET A 130 -11.34 -0.36 2.26
C MET A 130 -12.32 -0.89 1.20
N MET A 131 -12.60 -2.20 1.19
CA MET A 131 -13.41 -2.85 0.16
C MET A 131 -14.92 -2.56 0.31
N ILE A 132 -15.43 -2.55 1.54
CA ILE A 132 -16.88 -2.44 1.80
C ILE A 132 -17.46 -1.13 1.25
N PRO A 133 -16.88 0.07 1.53
CA PRO A 133 -17.42 1.32 1.01
C PRO A 133 -17.44 1.37 -0.51
N GLN A 134 -16.39 0.86 -1.18
CA GLN A 134 -16.28 0.91 -2.64
C GLN A 134 -17.37 0.08 -3.32
N THR A 135 -17.62 -1.12 -2.81
CA THR A 135 -18.67 -2.01 -3.32
C THR A 135 -20.07 -1.46 -3.06
N LEU A 136 -20.30 -0.89 -1.88
CA LEU A 136 -21.60 -0.29 -1.53
C LEU A 136 -21.91 0.92 -2.41
N ILE A 137 -20.94 1.81 -2.65
CA ILE A 137 -21.14 2.98 -3.51
C ILE A 137 -21.37 2.53 -4.96
N MET A 138 -20.62 1.54 -5.45
CA MET A 138 -20.81 0.98 -6.79
C MET A 138 -22.23 0.41 -6.99
N GLY A 139 -22.75 -0.30 -5.99
CA GLY A 139 -24.13 -0.81 -5.98
C GLY A 139 -25.16 0.32 -5.92
N TRP A 140 -24.95 1.32 -5.05
CA TRP A 140 -25.82 2.48 -4.89
C TRP A 140 -25.93 3.29 -6.19
N ILE A 141 -24.81 3.56 -6.87
CA ILE A 141 -24.81 4.32 -8.13
C ILE A 141 -25.54 3.56 -9.25
N ASN A 142 -25.35 2.24 -9.34
CA ASN A 142 -26.09 1.43 -10.30
C ASN A 142 -27.60 1.41 -10.01
N ALA A 143 -28.02 1.39 -8.74
CA ALA A 143 -29.43 1.35 -8.38
C ALA A 143 -30.16 2.67 -8.65
N PHE A 144 -29.54 3.81 -8.36
CA PHE A 144 -30.20 5.12 -8.43
C PHE A 144 -29.91 5.93 -9.70
N PHE A 145 -28.77 5.69 -10.36
CA PHE A 145 -28.31 6.52 -11.48
C PHE A 145 -27.98 5.73 -12.74
N SER A 146 -28.46 4.51 -12.90
CA SER A 146 -28.31 3.76 -14.16
C SER A 146 -29.27 4.28 -15.24
N GLY A 147 -28.97 4.02 -16.52
CA GLY A 147 -29.84 4.38 -17.64
C GLY A 147 -29.55 5.74 -18.31
N PHE A 148 -28.77 6.62 -17.69
CA PHE A 148 -28.57 7.99 -18.18
C PHE A 148 -27.17 8.24 -18.73
N VAL A 149 -27.10 9.08 -19.77
CA VAL A 149 -25.86 9.65 -20.31
C VAL A 149 -25.72 11.07 -19.78
N ILE A 150 -24.65 11.35 -19.04
CA ILE A 150 -24.55 12.57 -18.23
C ILE A 150 -23.58 13.57 -18.85
N LEU A 151 -22.43 13.12 -19.34
CA LEU A 151 -21.38 14.00 -19.84
C LEU A 151 -20.65 13.46 -21.07
N LYS A 152 -20.06 14.38 -21.83
CA LYS A 152 -19.12 14.09 -22.92
C LYS A 152 -17.72 14.48 -22.46
N LEU A 153 -16.77 13.56 -22.49
CA LEU A 153 -15.38 13.85 -22.15
C LEU A 153 -14.68 14.63 -23.27
N PRO A 154 -13.77 15.57 -22.92
CA PRO A 154 -13.06 16.40 -23.90
C PRO A 154 -11.90 15.67 -24.59
N PHE A 155 -11.57 14.45 -24.18
CA PHE A 155 -10.50 13.63 -24.76
C PHE A 155 -11.06 12.33 -25.37
N PRO A 156 -10.47 11.82 -26.46
CA PRO A 156 -10.86 10.54 -27.04
C PRO A 156 -10.45 9.39 -26.13
N LEU A 157 -11.35 8.43 -25.96
CA LEU A 157 -11.10 7.19 -25.21
C LEU A 157 -11.07 5.98 -26.15
N THR A 158 -10.28 4.97 -25.80
CA THR A 158 -10.24 3.72 -26.55
C THR A 158 -11.52 2.91 -26.35
N ILE A 159 -11.92 2.14 -27.37
CA ILE A 159 -13.16 1.36 -27.34
C ILE A 159 -13.21 0.29 -26.24
N ARG A 160 -12.06 -0.12 -25.70
CA ARG A 160 -11.99 -1.08 -24.59
C ARG A 160 -12.59 -0.54 -23.30
N PHE A 161 -12.61 0.79 -23.11
CA PHE A 161 -13.28 1.40 -21.96
C PHE A 161 -14.81 1.43 -22.11
N LYS A 162 -15.36 1.20 -23.31
CA LYS A 162 -16.80 1.31 -23.57
C LYS A 162 -17.64 0.39 -22.68
N SER A 163 -17.22 -0.87 -22.50
CA SER A 163 -17.95 -1.84 -21.66
C SER A 163 -17.96 -1.46 -20.19
N MET A 164 -16.89 -0.83 -19.69
CA MET A 164 -16.79 -0.33 -18.32
C MET A 164 -17.58 0.96 -18.12
N LEU A 165 -17.56 1.85 -19.11
CA LEU A 165 -18.15 3.18 -18.97
C LEU A 165 -19.64 3.24 -19.31
N GLN A 166 -20.14 2.32 -20.12
CA GLN A 166 -21.53 2.30 -20.57
C GLN A 166 -22.35 1.15 -19.99
N SER A 167 -21.86 0.47 -18.94
CA SER A 167 -22.69 -0.48 -18.19
C SER A 167 -23.86 0.27 -17.55
N GLY A 168 -25.05 0.14 -18.14
CA GLY A 168 -26.26 0.86 -17.76
C GLY A 168 -26.92 1.63 -18.91
N VAL A 169 -26.28 1.80 -20.07
CA VAL A 169 -26.89 2.41 -21.25
C VAL A 169 -26.89 1.39 -22.39
N MET A 170 -28.09 0.94 -22.81
CA MET A 170 -28.25 -0.15 -23.78
C MET A 170 -27.99 0.24 -25.25
N THR A 171 -27.24 1.31 -25.53
CA THR A 171 -26.99 1.77 -26.90
C THR A 171 -25.61 1.39 -27.41
N ARG A 172 -25.56 0.49 -28.40
CA ARG A 172 -24.30 -0.05 -28.96
C ARG A 172 -23.53 0.97 -29.82
N ASP A 173 -24.21 1.99 -30.34
CA ASP A 173 -23.67 2.94 -31.34
C ASP A 173 -23.26 4.29 -30.74
N LEU A 174 -23.34 4.45 -29.41
CA LEU A 174 -22.97 5.69 -28.74
C LEU A 174 -21.43 5.86 -28.72
N ASP A 175 -20.93 7.06 -29.01
CA ASP A 175 -19.49 7.37 -28.90
C ASP A 175 -18.99 7.15 -27.47
N VAL A 176 -17.75 6.63 -27.32
CA VAL A 176 -17.11 6.29 -26.04
C VAL A 176 -16.84 7.54 -25.19
N ARG A 177 -16.83 8.72 -25.82
CA ARG A 177 -16.76 10.00 -25.12
C ARG A 177 -18.00 10.28 -24.27
N TRP A 178 -19.12 9.62 -24.55
CA TRP A 178 -20.34 9.74 -23.75
C TRP A 178 -20.34 8.77 -22.58
N VAL A 179 -20.55 9.34 -21.42
CA VAL A 179 -20.18 8.76 -20.14
C VAL A 179 -21.42 8.69 -19.23
N SER A 180 -21.60 7.52 -18.60
CA SER A 180 -22.66 7.28 -17.62
C SER A 180 -22.28 7.79 -16.22
N SER A 181 -23.23 7.75 -15.28
CA SER A 181 -22.99 8.00 -13.84
C SER A 181 -21.85 7.16 -13.25
N LEU A 182 -21.77 5.89 -13.63
CA LEU A 182 -20.78 4.95 -13.11
C LEU A 182 -19.35 5.35 -13.47
N SER A 183 -19.19 5.87 -14.67
CA SER A 183 -17.91 6.34 -15.13
C SER A 183 -17.46 7.62 -14.44
N TRP A 184 -18.41 8.51 -14.16
CA TRP A 184 -18.15 9.71 -13.37
C TRP A 184 -17.67 9.34 -11.97
N TYR A 185 -18.22 8.29 -11.36
CA TYR A 185 -17.71 7.72 -10.12
C TYR A 185 -16.26 7.25 -10.23
N PHE A 186 -15.90 6.48 -11.25
CA PHE A 186 -14.50 6.07 -11.46
C PHE A 186 -13.56 7.26 -11.66
N LEU A 187 -13.99 8.28 -12.40
CA LEU A 187 -13.21 9.51 -12.58
C LEU A 187 -13.02 10.25 -11.24
N ASN A 188 -14.05 10.34 -10.40
CA ASN A 188 -13.93 10.94 -9.08
C ASN A 188 -13.06 10.09 -8.14
N LEU A 189 -13.16 8.77 -8.22
CA LEU A 189 -12.41 7.87 -7.36
C LEU A 189 -10.89 8.05 -7.53
N PHE A 190 -10.42 8.25 -8.76
CA PHE A 190 -9.01 8.56 -9.03
C PHE A 190 -8.69 10.05 -8.91
N GLY A 191 -9.60 10.92 -9.35
CA GLY A 191 -9.39 12.38 -9.39
C GLY A 191 -9.49 13.08 -8.03
N LEU A 192 -10.17 12.48 -7.04
CA LEU A 192 -10.30 13.05 -5.69
C LEU A 192 -9.09 12.73 -4.78
N GLN A 193 -8.14 11.90 -5.21
CA GLN A 193 -6.94 11.59 -4.40
C GLN A 193 -6.17 12.86 -3.98
N PRO A 194 -5.86 13.82 -4.88
CA PRO A 194 -5.20 15.06 -4.49
C PRO A 194 -6.09 15.93 -3.59
N VAL A 195 -7.42 15.93 -3.81
CA VAL A 195 -8.37 16.68 -2.98
C VAL A 195 -8.35 16.18 -1.54
N PHE A 196 -8.36 14.85 -1.34
CA PHE A 196 -8.19 14.28 -0.01
C PHE A 196 -6.82 14.65 0.57
N GLY A 197 -5.74 14.56 -0.21
CA GLY A 197 -4.40 15.02 0.19
C GLY A 197 -4.37 16.45 0.75
N PHE A 198 -5.09 17.37 0.11
CA PHE A 198 -5.21 18.76 0.60
C PHE A 198 -6.10 18.91 1.83
N ILE A 199 -7.21 18.17 1.94
CA ILE A 199 -8.17 18.32 3.05
C ILE A 199 -7.67 17.64 4.33
N LEU A 200 -7.13 16.42 4.21
CA LEU A 200 -6.87 15.53 5.33
C LEU A 200 -5.35 15.37 5.62
N GLY A 201 -4.46 15.79 4.71
CA GLY A 201 -2.99 15.76 4.89
C GLY A 201 -2.25 14.68 4.08
N GLY A 202 -0.93 14.55 4.27
CA GLY A 202 -0.11 13.58 3.52
C GLY A 202 -0.42 12.11 3.82
N ASP A 203 -0.81 11.81 5.07
CA ASP A 203 -1.01 10.45 5.60
C ASP A 203 -2.44 9.91 5.42
N ASN A 204 -3.13 10.33 4.36
CA ASN A 204 -4.50 9.91 4.16
C ASN A 204 -4.58 8.50 3.62
N SER A 205 -5.36 7.69 4.32
CA SER A 205 -5.75 6.36 3.87
C SER A 205 -6.47 6.31 2.51
N ALA A 206 -6.82 7.47 1.93
CA ALA A 206 -7.28 7.55 0.55
C ALA A 206 -6.23 7.14 -0.49
N ASN A 207 -4.93 7.30 -0.19
CA ASN A 207 -3.83 6.94 -1.09
C ASN A 207 -3.56 5.44 -1.15
N HIS A 208 -4.00 4.67 -0.13
CA HIS A 208 -3.76 3.22 -0.07
C HIS A 208 -4.46 2.42 -1.18
N MET A 209 -5.37 3.02 -1.95
CA MET A 209 -6.03 2.34 -3.08
C MET A 209 -5.02 1.98 -4.19
N THR A 210 -3.98 2.79 -4.37
CA THR A 210 -2.88 2.49 -5.30
C THR A 210 -1.98 1.38 -4.75
N GLU A 211 -1.74 1.38 -3.44
CA GLU A 211 -0.93 0.35 -2.78
C GLU A 211 -1.64 -1.01 -2.72
N GLN A 212 -2.96 -1.03 -2.60
CA GLN A 212 -3.77 -2.25 -2.57
C GLN A 212 -3.76 -2.98 -3.93
N MET A 213 -3.71 -2.24 -5.05
CA MET A 213 -3.46 -2.85 -6.37
C MET A 213 -2.04 -3.39 -6.50
N SER A 214 -1.05 -2.77 -5.84
CA SER A 214 0.33 -3.29 -5.82
C SER A 214 0.47 -4.54 -4.95
N GLN A 215 -0.34 -4.68 -3.90
CA GLN A 215 -0.37 -5.87 -3.03
C GLN A 215 -0.95 -7.11 -3.71
N MET A 216 -1.61 -6.98 -4.87
CA MET A 216 -1.98 -8.15 -5.67
C MET A 216 -0.76 -8.85 -6.30
N ASN A 217 0.44 -8.30 -6.10
CA ASN A 217 1.70 -8.98 -6.35
C ASN A 217 2.32 -9.46 -5.01
N PRO A 218 2.15 -10.74 -4.62
CA PRO A 218 2.59 -11.27 -3.33
C PRO A 218 4.10 -11.16 -3.04
N ASN A 219 4.91 -10.69 -3.99
CA ASN A 219 6.37 -10.72 -3.92
C ASN A 219 7.05 -9.37 -3.61
N ALA A 220 6.33 -8.26 -3.45
CA ALA A 220 6.95 -6.92 -3.43
C ALA A 220 7.05 -6.23 -2.06
N THR A 221 6.31 -6.69 -1.04
CA THR A 221 6.34 -6.08 0.30
C THR A 221 6.38 -7.15 1.38
N ALA A 222 7.48 -7.89 1.43
CA ALA A 222 7.79 -8.75 2.57
C ALA A 222 8.13 -7.86 3.76
N ASN A 223 7.12 -7.50 4.54
CA ASN A 223 7.34 -7.01 5.89
C ASN A 223 7.99 -8.17 6.66
N PRO A 224 9.23 -8.08 7.15
CA PRO A 224 9.96 -9.21 7.76
C PRO A 224 9.37 -9.68 9.10
N PHE A 225 8.22 -9.14 9.50
CA PHE A 225 7.42 -9.54 10.66
C PHE A 225 6.03 -10.03 10.23
N GLY A 226 5.90 -10.54 9.01
CA GLY A 226 4.68 -11.13 8.51
C GLY A 226 4.33 -12.41 9.30
N PRO A 227 3.06 -12.57 9.74
CA PRO A 227 2.62 -13.78 10.42
C PRO A 227 2.85 -15.00 9.51
N GLY A 228 3.75 -15.91 9.92
CA GLY A 228 4.09 -17.12 9.18
C GLY A 228 5.55 -17.22 8.69
N GLN A 229 6.42 -16.24 8.97
CA GLN A 229 7.86 -16.41 8.77
C GLN A 229 8.51 -16.99 10.03
N ASP A 230 9.27 -18.07 9.87
CA ASP A 230 10.04 -18.67 10.96
C ASP A 230 11.13 -17.68 11.41
N PRO A 231 11.11 -17.21 12.67
CA PRO A 231 12.09 -16.23 13.14
C PRO A 231 13.52 -16.78 13.03
N ASP A 232 13.72 -18.08 13.27
CA ASP A 232 15.02 -18.75 13.11
C ASP A 232 15.55 -18.66 11.67
N LYS A 233 14.71 -18.90 10.67
CA LYS A 233 15.12 -18.77 9.25
C LYS A 233 15.47 -17.33 8.89
N LEU A 234 14.74 -16.36 9.45
CA LEU A 234 15.06 -14.94 9.24
C LEU A 234 16.40 -14.56 9.84
N PHE A 235 16.72 -15.04 11.05
CA PHE A 235 18.03 -14.81 11.66
C PHE A 235 19.16 -15.49 10.91
N LEU A 236 18.95 -16.73 10.44
CA LEU A 236 19.93 -17.45 9.63
C LEU A 236 20.18 -16.74 8.29
N ALA A 237 19.12 -16.32 7.60
CA ALA A 237 19.23 -15.55 6.36
C ALA A 237 19.97 -14.22 6.57
N GLU A 238 19.70 -13.50 7.67
CA GLU A 238 20.43 -12.27 7.97
C GLU A 238 21.89 -12.55 8.38
N ALA A 239 22.18 -13.69 9.02
CA ALA A 239 23.56 -14.11 9.29
C ALA A 239 24.32 -14.36 7.97
N GLU A 240 23.72 -15.04 7.00
CA GLU A 240 24.29 -15.25 5.66
C GLU A 240 24.52 -13.92 4.94
N ASN A 241 23.56 -12.99 5.00
CA ASN A 241 23.70 -11.65 4.44
C ASN A 241 24.85 -10.86 5.09
N LEU A 242 24.99 -10.97 6.42
CA LEU A 242 26.08 -10.33 7.15
C LEU A 242 27.44 -10.98 6.84
N GLU A 243 27.50 -12.28 6.53
CA GLU A 243 28.73 -12.95 6.10
C GLU A 243 29.25 -12.41 4.77
N VAL A 244 28.34 -12.13 3.83
CA VAL A 244 28.67 -11.58 2.50
C VAL A 244 29.01 -10.08 2.54
N MET A 245 28.65 -9.37 3.61
CA MET A 245 28.93 -7.94 3.75
C MET A 245 30.44 -7.64 3.70
N GLU A 246 30.82 -6.77 2.74
CA GLU A 246 32.15 -6.17 2.61
C GLU A 246 32.23 -4.81 3.32
N HIS A 247 33.42 -4.48 3.81
CA HIS A 247 33.70 -3.18 4.40
C HIS A 247 34.02 -2.17 3.30
N TYR A 248 33.26 -1.07 3.24
CA TYR A 248 33.58 0.10 2.43
C TYR A 248 33.49 1.32 3.35
N CYS A 249 34.60 2.02 3.59
CA CYS A 249 34.57 3.20 4.44
C CYS A 249 34.33 4.44 3.57
N ILE A 250 33.26 5.20 3.86
CA ILE A 250 33.06 6.49 3.19
C ILE A 250 34.12 7.50 3.67
N LEU A 251 34.74 7.30 4.84
CA LEU A 251 35.77 8.23 5.32
C LEU A 251 37.10 8.11 4.55
N ASP A 252 37.29 7.02 3.79
CA ASP A 252 38.49 6.87 2.96
C ASP A 252 38.47 7.88 1.81
N GLY A 253 39.55 8.67 1.69
CA GLY A 253 39.66 9.76 0.72
C GLY A 253 38.77 10.97 1.01
N ILE A 254 38.24 11.12 2.24
CA ILE A 254 37.39 12.27 2.59
C ILE A 254 38.15 13.60 2.51
N GLU A 255 39.43 13.60 2.90
CA GLU A 255 40.29 14.79 2.85
C GLU A 255 40.47 15.28 1.41
N GLU A 256 40.76 14.38 0.48
CA GLU A 256 40.90 14.71 -0.95
C GLU A 256 39.58 15.21 -1.55
N ARG A 257 38.44 14.55 -1.24
CA ARG A 257 37.13 14.99 -1.73
C ARG A 257 36.68 16.32 -1.13
N LEU A 258 37.05 16.59 0.12
CA LEU A 258 36.76 17.86 0.78
C LEU A 258 37.61 18.97 0.16
N LEU A 259 38.91 18.73 -0.05
CA LEU A 259 39.80 19.68 -0.70
C LEU A 259 39.36 19.98 -2.14
N GLN A 260 38.90 18.99 -2.91
CA GLN A 260 38.37 19.20 -4.27
C GLN A 260 37.07 20.01 -4.33
N ARG A 261 36.31 20.10 -3.22
CA ARG A 261 35.08 20.90 -3.17
C ARG A 261 35.30 22.31 -2.65
N VAL A 262 36.36 22.53 -1.87
CA VAL A 262 36.62 23.79 -1.17
C VAL A 262 37.75 24.59 -1.83
N GLY A 263 38.72 23.93 -2.47
CA GLY A 263 39.77 24.56 -3.28
C GLY A 263 39.35 24.69 -4.74
#